data_AF-A0A349W081-F1
#
_entry.id   AF-A0A349W081-F1
#
_cell.length_a   1.000
_cell.length_b   1.000
_cell.length_c   1.000
_cell.angle_alpha   90.00
_cell.angle_beta   90.00
_cell.angle_gamma   90.00
#
_symmetry.space_group_name_H-M   'P 1'
#
loop_
_entity.id
_entity.type
_entity.pdbx_description
1 polymer ?
#
loop_
_entity_poly.entity_id
_entity_poly.type
_entity_poly.pdbx_seq_one_letter_code
_entity_poly.pdbx_strand_id
1 'polypeptide(L)'
;MRTRINFTCEPSRAEFLIGQVQIELDKIIKDPSYFVEELNNAKVQMHQVYDKQFGKDTFWSAELRNHIYYGFGTWSFFTSYKQMLDQIKAADIADYAKQKLNKAYKVKAVLLPENLKK
;
A
#
# COMPACT_ATOMS: atom_id res chain seq x y z
N MET A 1 -7.61 9.20 -0.36
CA MET A 1 -6.30 8.74 -0.86
C MET A 1 -6.50 7.90 -2.11
N ARG A 2 -5.76 8.18 -3.20
CA ARG A 2 -5.81 7.40 -4.46
C ARG A 2 -4.75 6.29 -4.40
N THR A 3 -5.17 5.03 -4.41
CA THR A 3 -4.22 3.92 -4.56
C THR A 3 -3.82 3.76 -6.02
N ARG A 4 -2.54 3.48 -6.26
CA ARG A 4 -1.97 3.34 -7.61
C ARG A 4 -1.16 2.06 -7.67
N ILE A 5 -1.35 1.30 -8.74
CA ILE A 5 -0.50 0.17 -9.11
C ILE A 5 0.26 0.62 -10.35
N ASN A 6 1.58 0.52 -10.33
CA ASN A 6 2.46 0.88 -11.43
C ASN A 6 3.50 -0.22 -11.61
N PHE A 7 3.85 -0.49 -12.84
CA PHE A 7 4.93 -1.40 -13.21
C PHE A 7 5.42 -1.03 -14.61
N THR A 8 6.69 -1.34 -14.87
CA THR A 8 7.31 -1.23 -16.18
C THR A 8 7.43 -2.62 -16.76
N CYS A 9 7.10 -2.79 -18.04
CA CYS A 9 7.18 -4.08 -18.72
C CYS A 9 7.45 -3.92 -20.21
N GLU A 10 7.73 -5.05 -20.86
CA GLU A 10 7.70 -5.15 -22.32
C GLU A 10 6.33 -4.69 -22.87
N PRO A 11 6.30 -3.85 -23.91
CA PRO A 11 5.06 -3.32 -24.49
C PRO A 11 4.04 -4.41 -24.84
N SER A 12 4.51 -5.54 -25.37
CA SER A 12 3.67 -6.68 -25.76
C SER A 12 2.99 -7.39 -24.58
N ARG A 13 3.49 -7.21 -23.35
CA ARG A 13 2.96 -7.82 -22.13
C ARG A 13 2.05 -6.89 -21.32
N ALA A 14 1.88 -5.63 -21.73
CA ALA A 14 1.16 -4.63 -20.94
C ALA A 14 -0.27 -5.07 -20.60
N GLU A 15 -1.09 -5.44 -21.58
CA GLU A 15 -2.48 -5.86 -21.34
C GLU A 15 -2.56 -7.15 -20.51
N PHE A 16 -1.64 -8.09 -20.74
CA PHE A 16 -1.57 -9.31 -19.93
C PHE A 16 -1.32 -9.00 -18.46
N LEU A 17 -0.31 -8.17 -18.15
CA LEU A 17 0.02 -7.82 -16.77
C LEU A 17 -1.08 -6.99 -16.11
N ILE A 18 -1.74 -6.10 -16.86
CA ILE A 18 -2.92 -5.37 -16.38
C ILE A 18 -4.04 -6.35 -16.01
N GLY A 19 -4.26 -7.40 -16.81
CA GLY A 19 -5.19 -8.48 -16.48
C GLY A 19 -4.79 -9.26 -15.22
N GLN A 20 -3.50 -9.59 -15.09
CA GLN A 20 -2.98 -10.28 -13.90
C GLN A 20 -3.19 -9.49 -12.62
N VAL A 21 -3.08 -8.15 -12.66
CA VAL A 21 -3.39 -7.30 -11.49
C VAL A 21 -4.81 -7.56 -10.97
N GLN A 22 -5.80 -7.67 -11.86
CA GLN A 22 -7.17 -7.93 -11.41
C GLN A 22 -7.31 -9.33 -10.82
N ILE A 23 -6.63 -10.33 -11.39
CA ILE A 23 -6.63 -11.71 -10.88
C ILE A 23 -6.04 -11.76 -9.47
N GLU A 24 -4.89 -11.11 -9.26
CA GLU A 24 -4.24 -11.07 -7.94
C GLU A 24 -5.07 -10.29 -6.91
N LEU A 25 -5.68 -9.16 -7.30
CA LEU A 25 -6.61 -8.44 -6.44
C LEU A 25 -7.80 -9.30 -6.04
N ASP A 26 -8.35 -10.08 -6.98
CA ASP A 26 -9.47 -10.97 -6.69
C ASP A 26 -9.07 -12.09 -5.73
N LYS A 27 -7.85 -12.64 -5.84
CA LYS A 27 -7.34 -13.64 -4.87
C LYS A 27 -7.26 -13.04 -3.47
N ILE A 28 -6.64 -11.86 -3.33
CA ILE A 28 -6.53 -11.13 -2.06
C ILE A 28 -7.91 -10.88 -1.43
N ILE A 29 -8.90 -10.50 -2.25
CA ILE A 29 -10.25 -10.17 -1.78
C ILE A 29 -11.04 -11.42 -1.37
N LYS A 30 -10.90 -12.52 -2.14
CA LYS A 30 -11.68 -13.75 -1.93
C LYS A 30 -11.10 -14.63 -0.83
N ASP A 31 -9.78 -14.66 -0.70
CA ASP A 31 -9.07 -15.50 0.25
C ASP A 31 -8.02 -14.68 1.01
N PRO A 32 -8.38 -14.09 2.17
CA PRO A 32 -7.42 -13.40 3.02
C PRO A 32 -6.30 -14.29 3.55
N SER A 33 -6.46 -15.62 3.55
CA SER A 33 -5.40 -16.52 4.01
C SER A 33 -4.25 -16.63 3.02
N TYR A 34 -4.50 -16.31 1.74
CA TYR A 34 -3.57 -16.39 0.62
C TYR A 34 -2.25 -15.62 0.85
N PHE A 35 -2.28 -14.52 1.60
CA PHE A 35 -1.15 -13.60 1.75
C PHE A 35 -0.73 -13.34 3.21
N VAL A 36 -1.10 -14.23 4.14
CA VAL A 36 -0.81 -14.03 5.58
C VAL A 36 0.69 -13.98 5.85
N GLU A 37 1.47 -14.83 5.18
CA GLU A 37 2.91 -14.85 5.33
C GLU A 37 3.54 -13.55 4.82
N GLU A 38 3.14 -13.10 3.63
CA GLU A 38 3.58 -11.85 3.02
C GLU A 38 3.22 -10.64 3.89
N LEU A 39 2.02 -10.64 4.49
CA LEU A 39 1.63 -9.60 5.43
C LEU A 39 2.54 -9.59 6.66
N ASN A 40 2.86 -10.76 7.22
CA ASN A 40 3.76 -10.85 8.37
C ASN A 40 5.17 -10.36 8.00
N ASN A 41 5.68 -10.75 6.84
CA ASN A 41 6.98 -10.31 6.33
C ASN A 41 7.00 -8.78 6.10
N ALA A 42 5.93 -8.22 5.55
CA ALA A 42 5.78 -6.77 5.37
C ALA A 42 5.77 -6.03 6.72
N LYS A 43 5.06 -6.56 7.73
CA LYS A 43 5.07 -5.98 9.08
C LYS A 43 6.46 -5.97 9.70
N VAL A 44 7.21 -7.06 9.58
CA VAL A 44 8.61 -7.14 10.06
C VAL A 44 9.46 -6.05 9.41
N GLN A 45 9.36 -5.89 8.08
CA GLN A 45 10.10 -4.85 7.36
C GLN A 45 9.68 -3.44 7.81
N MET A 46 8.38 -3.20 8.02
CA MET A 46 7.87 -1.91 8.48
C MET A 46 8.33 -1.57 9.89
N HIS A 47 8.36 -2.54 10.82
CA HIS A 47 8.96 -2.37 12.15
C HIS A 47 10.43 -1.97 12.06
N GLN A 48 11.22 -2.68 11.25
CA GLN A 48 12.64 -2.38 11.08
C GLN A 48 12.88 -0.98 10.48
N VAL A 49 12.06 -0.57 9.52
CA VAL A 49 12.14 0.78 8.93
C VAL A 49 11.80 1.83 9.98
N TYR A 50 10.73 1.61 10.74
CA TYR A 50 10.31 2.53 11.79
C TYR A 50 11.41 2.69 12.86
N ASP A 51 11.98 1.59 13.34
CA ASP A 51 13.05 1.62 14.36
C ASP A 51 14.29 2.39 13.90
N LYS A 52 14.62 2.29 12.60
CA LYS A 52 15.71 3.07 12.00
C LYS A 52 15.43 4.58 11.94
N GLN A 53 14.17 5.00 11.93
CA GLN A 53 13.80 6.42 11.87
C GLN A 53 13.50 7.01 13.25
N PHE A 54 12.94 6.22 14.17
CA PHE A 54 12.41 6.68 15.45
C PHE A 54 13.41 7.49 16.29
N GLY A 55 14.70 7.13 16.26
CA GLY A 55 15.74 7.84 16.99
C GLY A 55 16.23 9.14 16.34
N LYS A 56 15.73 9.54 15.17
CA LYS A 56 16.23 10.70 14.42
C LYS A 56 15.42 11.95 14.71
N ASP A 57 16.09 13.09 14.90
CA ASP A 57 15.42 14.38 15.08
C ASP A 57 14.52 14.76 13.90
N THR A 58 14.92 14.37 12.68
CA THR A 58 14.13 14.59 11.46
C THR A 58 12.79 13.85 11.49
N PHE A 59 12.73 12.68 12.12
CA PHE A 59 11.49 11.95 12.33
C PHE A 59 10.57 12.74 13.28
N TRP A 60 11.07 13.13 14.47
CA TRP A 60 10.28 13.86 15.46
C TRP A 60 9.78 15.21 14.96
N SER A 61 10.63 15.97 14.26
CA SER A 61 10.24 17.24 13.65
C SER A 61 9.14 17.04 12.60
N ALA A 62 9.20 15.95 11.81
CA ALA A 62 8.17 15.63 10.84
C ALA A 62 6.86 15.21 11.49
N GLU A 63 6.89 14.35 12.50
CA GLU A 63 5.70 13.86 13.20
C GLU A 63 4.98 14.99 13.96
N LEU A 64 5.73 15.88 14.63
CA LEU A 64 5.17 17.05 15.31
C LEU A 64 4.44 17.97 14.31
N ARG A 65 5.09 18.29 13.19
CA ARG A 65 4.49 19.12 12.14
C ARG A 65 3.23 18.45 11.58
N ASN A 66 3.27 17.15 11.31
CA ASN A 66 2.13 16.40 10.79
C ASN A 66 0.97 16.40 11.80
N HIS A 67 1.25 16.20 13.09
CA HIS A 67 0.25 16.21 14.15
C HIS A 67 -0.51 17.54 14.20
N ILE A 68 0.21 18.66 14.14
CA ILE A 68 -0.38 20.01 14.11
C ILE A 68 -1.15 20.23 12.80
N TYR A 69 -0.55 19.89 11.65
CA TYR A 69 -1.14 20.16 10.33
C TYR A 69 -2.44 19.39 10.09
N TYR A 70 -2.48 18.11 10.47
CA TYR A 70 -3.66 17.26 10.30
C TYR A 70 -4.64 17.33 11.50
N GLY A 71 -4.29 18.08 12.55
CA GLY A 71 -5.14 18.27 13.72
C GLY A 71 -5.45 16.96 14.46
N PHE A 72 -4.48 16.07 14.61
CA PHE A 72 -4.71 14.79 15.28
C PHE A 72 -5.06 15.00 16.75
N GLY A 73 -6.15 14.39 17.23
CA GLY A 73 -6.60 14.56 18.61
C GLY A 73 -5.71 13.88 19.66
N THR A 74 -4.80 12.99 19.24
CA THR A 74 -3.86 12.31 20.14
C THR A 74 -2.52 12.08 19.45
N TRP A 75 -1.48 11.83 20.25
CA TRP A 75 -0.14 11.51 19.77
C TRP A 75 0.03 10.04 19.34
N SER A 76 -1.04 9.25 19.35
CA SER A 76 -0.97 7.78 19.13
C SER A 76 -0.43 7.38 17.76
N PHE A 77 -0.58 8.24 16.75
CA PHE A 77 -0.19 7.94 15.38
C PHE A 77 1.28 7.50 15.26
N PHE A 78 2.18 8.16 15.98
CA PHE A 78 3.59 7.77 16.01
C PHE A 78 3.99 7.06 17.30
N THR A 79 3.36 7.30 18.46
CA THR A 79 3.75 6.62 19.71
C THR A 79 3.23 5.18 19.81
N SER A 80 2.14 4.87 19.13
CA SER A 80 1.49 3.55 19.14
C SER A 80 1.61 2.83 17.80
N TYR A 81 2.46 3.34 16.89
CA TYR A 81 2.62 2.85 15.52
C TYR A 81 2.78 1.32 15.44
N LYS A 82 3.69 0.77 16.26
CA LYS A 82 3.97 -0.67 16.30
C LYS A 82 2.73 -1.50 16.66
N GLN A 83 2.02 -1.08 17.71
CA GLN A 83 0.79 -1.73 18.14
C GLN A 83 -0.30 -1.67 17.04
N MET A 84 -0.46 -0.51 16.41
CA MET A 84 -1.41 -0.33 15.30
C MET A 84 -1.05 -1.24 14.13
N LEU A 85 0.23 -1.36 13.77
CA LEU A 85 0.72 -2.23 12.71
C LEU A 85 0.45 -3.71 13.02
N ASP A 86 0.71 -4.14 14.25
CA ASP A 86 0.51 -5.54 14.66
C ASP A 86 -0.95 -5.96 14.64
N GLN A 87 -1.86 -5.04 14.93
CA GLN A 87 -3.31 -5.27 14.92
C GLN A 87 -3.91 -5.47 13.52
N ILE A 88 -3.22 -5.06 12.45
CA ILE A 88 -3.71 -5.21 11.07
C ILE A 88 -3.81 -6.69 10.69
N LYS A 89 -4.98 -7.16 10.29
CA LYS A 89 -5.22 -8.54 9.85
C LYS A 89 -5.31 -8.59 8.32
N ALA A 90 -5.11 -9.78 7.77
CA ALA A 90 -5.30 -9.99 6.33
C ALA A 90 -6.74 -9.65 5.89
N ALA A 91 -7.73 -9.92 6.73
CA ALA A 91 -9.12 -9.53 6.48
C ALA A 91 -9.28 -8.01 6.31
N ASP A 92 -8.59 -7.20 7.11
CA ASP A 92 -8.64 -5.73 7.02
C ASP A 92 -8.09 -5.25 5.66
N ILE A 93 -7.01 -5.87 5.19
CA ILE A 93 -6.40 -5.57 3.88
C ILE A 93 -7.32 -6.03 2.74
N ALA A 94 -7.93 -7.21 2.84
CA ALA A 94 -8.87 -7.72 1.85
C ALA A 94 -10.11 -6.81 1.74
N ASP A 95 -10.67 -6.37 2.87
CA ASP A 95 -11.79 -5.43 2.90
C ASP A 95 -11.40 -4.06 2.33
N TYR A 96 -10.22 -3.55 2.67
CA TYR A 96 -9.70 -2.32 2.08
C TYR A 96 -9.56 -2.45 0.55
N ALA A 97 -8.98 -3.55 0.06
CA ALA A 97 -8.82 -3.82 -1.37
C ALA A 97 -10.19 -3.89 -2.07
N LYS A 98 -11.16 -4.58 -1.48
CA LYS A 98 -12.53 -4.69 -2.01
C LYS A 98 -13.18 -3.31 -2.17
N GLN A 99 -13.10 -2.47 -1.15
CA GLN A 99 -13.78 -1.17 -1.15
C GLN A 99 -13.04 -0.09 -1.94
N LYS A 100 -11.70 -0.07 -1.88
CA LYS A 100 -10.88 1.03 -2.40
C LYS A 100 -10.19 0.72 -3.72
N LEU A 101 -10.06 -0.55 -4.10
CA LEU A 101 -9.43 -0.96 -5.37
C LEU A 101 -10.43 -1.58 -6.33
N ASN A 102 -11.29 -2.49 -5.83
CA ASN A 102 -12.17 -3.21 -6.73
C ASN A 102 -13.42 -2.41 -7.12
N LYS A 103 -14.10 -1.81 -6.14
CA LYS A 103 -15.31 -0.98 -6.34
C LYS A 103 -15.02 0.45 -6.80
N ALA A 104 -13.77 0.92 -6.68
CA ALA A 104 -13.40 2.28 -7.06
C ALA A 104 -13.37 2.45 -8.57
N TYR A 105 -13.56 3.69 -9.04
CA TYR A 105 -13.30 4.04 -10.44
C TYR A 105 -11.83 3.78 -10.79
N LYS A 106 -11.61 2.97 -11.84
CA LYS A 106 -10.28 2.58 -12.29
C LYS A 106 -9.86 3.46 -13.46
N VAL A 107 -8.67 4.06 -13.36
CA VAL A 107 -8.04 4.81 -14.45
C VAL A 107 -6.81 4.03 -14.90
N LYS A 108 -6.82 3.58 -16.16
CA LYS A 108 -5.70 2.90 -16.81
C LYS A 108 -4.93 3.91 -17.67
N ALA A 109 -3.61 3.97 -17.48
CA ALA A 109 -2.72 4.74 -18.34
C ALA A 109 -1.53 3.83 -18.72
N VAL A 110 -1.26 3.71 -20.02
CA VAL A 110 -0.14 2.91 -20.55
C VAL A 110 0.72 3.84 -21.39
N LEU A 111 1.99 3.97 -21.02
CA LEU A 111 2.97 4.73 -21.80
C LEU A 111 3.76 3.74 -22.66
N LEU A 112 3.69 3.92 -23.97
CA LEU A 112 4.41 3.09 -24.95
C LEU A 112 5.59 3.87 -25.55
N PRO A 113 6.65 3.16 -25.99
CA PRO A 113 7.69 3.74 -26.84
C PRO A 113 7.10 4.43 -28.06
N GLU A 114 7.75 5.50 -28.52
CA GLU A 114 7.24 6.37 -29.59
C GLU A 114 7.02 5.61 -30.91
N ASN A 115 7.92 4.69 -31.24
CA ASN A 115 7.84 3.84 -32.42
C ASN A 115 6.72 2.79 -32.38
N LEU A 116 6.04 2.64 -31.24
CA LEU A 116 4.91 1.72 -31.04
C LEU A 116 3.59 2.46 -30.81
N LYS A 117 3.57 3.80 -30.91
CA LYS A 117 2.33 4.56 -30.96
C LYS A 117 1.58 4.16 -32.23
N LYS A 118 0.40 3.57 -32.07
CA LYS A 118 -0.57 3.39 -33.17
C LYS A 118 -1.11 4.73 -33.62
#